data_AF-A0AAU3K1G8-F1
#
_entry.id   AF-A0AAU3K1G8-F1
#
_cell.length_a   1.000
_cell.length_b   1.000
_cell.length_c   1.000
_cell.angle_alpha   90.00
_cell.angle_beta   90.00
_cell.angle_gamma   90.00
#
_symmetry.space_group_name_H-M   'P 1'
#
loop_
_entity.id
_entity.type
_entity.pdbx_description
1 polymer ?
#
loop_
_entity_poly.entity_id
_entity_poly.type
_entity_poly.pdbx_seq_one_letter_code
_entity_poly.pdbx_strand_id
1 'polypeptide(L)'
;MENIKVRVGIGIAAFVGLALALLAGQGFSQVPLRIYSIAGTLAALVFALWERFIWKWKLVRYFTGVPLITGTWRGELVSSYIRPDGSNVPPIPTAIYVSQSASKLTVTLFTGESKSISEHAKLIHDPDGRWRLSWQYVNTPRPGVRDRSERHKGAAEVYIGSQPEEGLEGAYYTDRRTDGELRFVEWSQARYSSADSALAADGFNHATPFVGDK
;
A
#
# COMPACT_ATOMS: atom_id res chain seq x y z
N MET A 1 2.65 -21.58 -0.83
CA MET A 1 2.40 -22.90 -0.20
C MET A 1 3.62 -23.47 0.52
N GLU A 2 4.85 -23.23 0.06
CA GLU A 2 6.06 -23.78 0.69
C GLU A 2 6.26 -23.32 2.16
N ASN A 3 6.03 -22.03 2.43
CA ASN A 3 6.13 -21.48 3.80
C ASN A 3 5.13 -22.08 4.80
N ILE A 4 3.99 -22.63 4.34
CA ILE A 4 3.00 -23.21 5.26
C ILE A 4 3.40 -24.60 5.72
N LYS A 5 4.03 -25.39 4.84
CA LYS A 5 4.55 -26.72 5.18
C LYS A 5 5.66 -26.65 6.21
N VAL A 6 6.58 -25.68 6.07
CA VAL A 6 7.66 -25.44 7.03
C VAL A 6 7.10 -25.04 8.41
N ARG A 7 6.15 -24.11 8.46
CA ARG A 7 5.52 -23.68 9.73
C ARG A 7 4.76 -24.81 10.42
N VAL A 8 4.02 -25.62 9.65
CA VAL A 8 3.32 -26.80 10.17
C VAL A 8 4.33 -27.84 10.68
N GLY A 9 5.41 -28.08 9.95
CA GLY A 9 6.47 -29.00 10.37
C GLY A 9 7.13 -28.57 11.69
N ILE A 10 7.47 -27.29 11.84
CA ILE A 10 8.01 -26.72 13.09
C ILE A 10 6.99 -26.91 14.23
N GLY A 11 5.71 -26.63 13.98
CA GLY A 11 4.63 -26.78 14.96
C GLY A 11 4.47 -28.23 15.43
N ILE A 12 4.49 -29.19 14.51
CA ILE A 12 4.41 -30.62 14.83
C ILE A 12 5.64 -31.04 15.64
N ALA A 13 6.86 -30.66 15.23
CA ALA A 13 8.08 -30.99 15.95
C ALA A 13 8.09 -30.45 17.38
N ALA A 14 7.66 -29.18 17.56
CA ALA A 14 7.53 -28.57 18.89
C ALA A 14 6.48 -29.30 19.76
N PHE A 15 5.34 -29.66 19.17
CA PHE A 15 4.28 -30.40 19.88
C PHE A 15 4.73 -31.80 20.29
N VAL A 16 5.38 -32.55 19.39
CA VAL A 16 5.92 -33.88 19.68
C VAL A 16 6.99 -33.79 20.77
N GLY A 17 7.90 -32.83 20.69
CA GLY A 17 8.91 -32.60 21.72
C GLY A 17 8.29 -32.30 23.09
N LEU A 18 7.25 -31.46 23.13
CA LEU A 18 6.51 -31.14 24.35
C LEU A 18 5.79 -32.37 24.93
N ALA A 19 5.10 -33.14 24.08
CA ALA A 19 4.39 -34.34 24.50
C ALA A 19 5.34 -35.41 25.05
N LEU A 20 6.49 -35.63 24.40
CA LEU A 20 7.52 -36.56 24.88
C LEU A 20 8.12 -36.11 26.22
N ALA A 21 8.37 -34.80 26.40
CA ALA A 21 8.87 -34.27 27.66
C ALA A 21 7.87 -34.46 28.81
N LEU A 22 6.57 -34.24 28.56
CA LEU A 22 5.50 -34.48 29.53
C LEU A 22 5.36 -35.97 29.88
N LEU A 23 5.36 -36.85 28.88
CA LEU A 23 5.28 -38.30 29.08
C LEU A 23 6.51 -38.86 29.83
N ALA A 24 7.68 -38.27 29.62
CA ALA A 24 8.91 -38.62 30.33
C ALA A 24 8.95 -38.12 31.79
N GLY A 25 7.90 -37.44 32.26
CA GLY A 25 7.84 -36.90 33.63
C GLY A 25 8.86 -35.79 33.90
N GLN A 26 9.43 -35.18 32.84
CA GLN A 26 10.36 -34.07 32.98
C GLN A 26 9.60 -32.86 33.52
N GLY A 27 9.96 -32.40 34.71
CA GLY A 27 9.48 -31.12 35.23
C GLY A 27 10.00 -29.98 34.35
N PHE A 28 9.18 -28.96 34.12
CA PHE A 28 9.67 -27.77 33.41
C PHE A 28 10.63 -26.98 34.29
N SER A 29 11.88 -26.85 33.85
CA SER A 29 12.78 -25.86 34.45
C SER A 29 12.22 -24.47 34.19
N GLN A 30 12.03 -23.68 35.25
CA GLN A 30 11.49 -22.32 35.13
C GLN A 30 12.44 -21.38 34.38
N VAL A 31 13.75 -21.63 34.42
CA VAL A 31 14.75 -20.72 33.85
C VAL A 31 14.68 -20.69 32.31
N PRO A 32 14.75 -21.82 31.57
CA PRO A 32 14.56 -21.82 30.12
C PRO A 32 13.21 -21.25 29.69
N LEU A 33 12.12 -21.60 30.39
CA LEU A 33 10.79 -21.08 30.09
C LEU A 33 10.73 -19.56 30.22
N ARG A 34 11.29 -18.98 31.28
CA ARG A 34 11.38 -17.52 31.45
C ARG A 34 12.20 -16.88 30.33
N ILE A 35 13.36 -17.46 29.98
CA ILE A 35 14.21 -16.94 28.90
C ILE A 35 13.44 -16.93 27.57
N TYR A 36 12.80 -18.03 27.19
CA TYR A 36 12.02 -18.09 25.95
C TYR A 36 10.84 -17.13 25.97
N SER A 37 10.17 -16.96 27.12
CA SER A 37 9.03 -16.05 27.26
C SER A 37 9.47 -14.58 27.09
N ILE A 38 10.57 -14.20 27.73
CA ILE A 38 11.15 -12.86 27.60
C ILE A 38 11.62 -12.63 26.15
N ALA A 39 12.36 -13.58 25.57
CA ALA A 39 12.84 -13.48 24.20
C ALA A 39 11.68 -13.35 23.19
N GLY A 40 10.64 -14.17 23.33
CA GLY A 40 9.44 -14.11 22.49
C GLY A 40 8.71 -12.78 22.62
N THR A 41 8.56 -12.27 23.84
CA THR A 41 7.94 -10.97 24.11
C THR A 41 8.73 -9.83 23.48
N LEU A 42 10.06 -9.81 23.67
CA LEU A 42 10.94 -8.81 23.08
C LEU A 42 10.91 -8.86 21.56
N ALA A 43 10.96 -10.07 20.97
CA ALA A 43 10.84 -10.23 19.53
C ALA A 43 9.51 -9.67 19.01
N ALA A 44 8.38 -10.01 19.64
CA ALA A 44 7.07 -9.50 19.27
C ALA A 44 6.98 -7.97 19.37
N LEU A 45 7.54 -7.38 20.42
CA LEU A 45 7.62 -5.93 20.58
C LEU A 45 8.47 -5.28 19.48
N VAL A 46 9.65 -5.83 19.19
CA VAL A 46 10.51 -5.35 18.10
C VAL A 46 9.80 -5.44 16.75
N PHE A 47 9.12 -6.55 16.45
CA PHE A 47 8.34 -6.69 15.22
C PHE A 47 7.19 -5.69 15.14
N ALA A 48 6.47 -5.43 16.24
CA ALA A 48 5.39 -4.46 16.27
C ALA A 48 5.90 -3.02 16.06
N LEU A 49 7.03 -2.67 16.70
CA LEU A 49 7.70 -1.39 16.49
C LEU A 49 8.25 -1.28 15.06
N TRP A 50 8.80 -2.36 14.52
CA TRP A 50 9.26 -2.43 13.14
C TRP A 50 8.12 -2.22 12.16
N GLU A 51 6.97 -2.87 12.35
CA GLU A 51 5.84 -2.76 11.43
C GLU A 51 5.31 -1.32 11.33
N ARG A 52 5.27 -0.59 12.46
CA ARG A 52 4.60 0.71 12.53
C ARG A 52 5.55 1.91 12.45
N PHE A 53 6.76 1.82 13.01
CA PHE A 53 7.61 2.99 13.29
C PHE A 53 9.04 2.87 12.75
N ILE A 54 9.80 1.84 13.13
CA ILE A 54 11.27 1.79 12.90
C ILE A 54 11.61 1.90 11.41
N TRP A 55 10.87 1.21 10.54
CA TRP A 55 11.09 1.23 9.09
C TRP A 55 10.95 2.63 8.46
N LYS A 56 10.20 3.55 9.10
CA LYS A 56 10.01 4.92 8.62
C LYS A 56 11.17 5.84 8.98
N TRP A 57 12.14 5.40 9.78
CA TRP A 57 13.27 6.26 10.14
C TRP A 57 14.15 6.53 8.92
N LYS A 58 14.64 7.77 8.79
CA LYS A 58 15.45 8.20 7.64
C LYS A 58 16.66 7.27 7.42
N LEU A 59 17.36 6.90 8.49
CA LEU A 59 18.52 6.00 8.44
C LEU A 59 18.15 4.60 7.89
N VAL A 60 17.03 4.03 8.35
CA VAL A 60 16.57 2.72 7.88
C VAL A 60 16.17 2.77 6.41
N ARG A 61 15.48 3.82 5.98
CA ARG A 61 15.13 4.01 4.56
C ARG A 61 16.34 4.28 3.68
N TYR A 62 17.35 4.97 4.19
CA TYR A 62 18.61 5.17 3.47
C TYR A 62 19.28 3.83 3.14
N PHE A 63 19.34 2.89 4.09
CA PHE A 63 19.92 1.56 3.85
C PHE A 63 19.02 0.62 3.05
N THR A 64 17.70 0.70 3.22
CA THR A 64 16.77 -0.19 2.51
C THR A 64 16.38 0.31 1.12
N GLY A 65 16.53 1.61 0.85
CA GLY A 65 16.13 2.27 -0.40
C GLY A 65 14.61 2.35 -0.61
N VAL A 66 13.80 1.90 0.35
CA VAL A 66 12.33 1.86 0.23
C VAL A 66 11.75 3.27 0.33
N PRO A 67 10.98 3.73 -0.67
CA PRO A 67 10.37 5.05 -0.62
C PRO A 67 9.24 5.12 0.41
N LEU A 68 9.10 6.29 1.05
CA LEU A 68 7.95 6.62 1.89
C LEU A 68 6.98 7.50 1.07
N ILE A 69 5.92 6.88 0.55
CA ILE A 69 4.87 7.57 -0.24
C ILE A 69 3.56 7.73 0.53
N THR A 70 3.58 7.53 1.86
CA THR A 70 2.39 7.66 2.71
C THR A 70 1.83 9.07 2.62
N GLY A 71 0.52 9.21 2.50
CA GLY A 71 -0.17 10.50 2.46
C GLY A 71 -1.18 10.57 1.32
N THR A 72 -1.78 11.74 1.16
CA THR A 72 -2.69 12.02 0.04
C THR A 72 -1.93 12.66 -1.10
N TRP A 73 -2.11 12.13 -2.30
CA TRP A 73 -1.63 12.67 -3.54
C TRP A 73 -2.80 13.20 -4.36
N ARG A 74 -2.67 14.36 -4.99
CA ARG A 74 -3.69 14.94 -5.88
C ARG A 74 -3.14 15.20 -7.26
N GLY A 75 -4.04 15.17 -8.24
CA GLY A 75 -3.75 15.42 -9.63
C GLY A 75 -4.95 15.01 -10.49
N GLU A 76 -4.70 14.33 -11.59
CA GLU A 76 -5.69 14.11 -12.63
C GLU A 76 -5.68 12.68 -13.15
N LEU A 77 -6.85 12.27 -13.63
CA LEU A 77 -7.07 11.02 -14.35
C LEU A 77 -7.56 11.37 -15.76
N VAL A 78 -6.87 10.90 -16.78
CA VAL A 78 -7.24 11.10 -18.19
C VAL A 78 -7.70 9.77 -18.75
N SER A 79 -8.98 9.66 -19.11
CA SER A 79 -9.55 8.40 -19.61
C SER A 79 -9.44 8.30 -21.13
N SER A 80 -9.13 7.10 -21.64
CA SER A 80 -9.21 6.77 -23.06
C SER A 80 -10.65 6.62 -23.58
N TYR A 81 -11.66 6.70 -22.69
CA TYR A 81 -13.06 6.52 -23.04
C TYR A 81 -13.57 7.65 -23.95
N ILE A 82 -14.14 7.26 -25.09
CA ILE A 82 -14.81 8.15 -26.03
C ILE A 82 -16.32 8.06 -25.77
N ARG A 83 -16.96 9.22 -25.58
CA ARG A 83 -18.41 9.29 -25.38
C ARG A 83 -19.17 8.90 -26.64
N PRO A 84 -20.46 8.51 -26.53
CA PRO A 84 -21.30 8.21 -27.69
C PRO A 84 -21.42 9.35 -28.72
N ASP A 85 -21.19 10.60 -28.31
CA ASP A 85 -21.16 11.78 -29.17
C ASP A 85 -19.80 12.01 -29.87
N GLY A 86 -18.83 11.11 -29.68
CA GLY A 86 -17.48 11.19 -30.25
C GLY A 86 -16.51 12.09 -29.49
N SER A 87 -16.93 12.69 -28.37
CA SER A 87 -16.06 13.56 -27.55
C SER A 87 -15.21 12.78 -26.54
N ASN A 88 -14.01 13.30 -26.25
CA ASN A 88 -13.16 12.79 -25.17
C ASN A 88 -13.65 13.25 -23.79
N VAL A 89 -13.41 12.43 -22.77
CA VAL A 89 -13.63 12.84 -21.37
C VAL A 89 -12.54 13.84 -20.96
N PRO A 90 -12.89 15.02 -20.42
CA PRO A 90 -11.88 15.95 -19.92
C PRO A 90 -11.14 15.33 -18.72
N PRO A 91 -9.90 15.77 -18.43
CA PRO A 91 -9.17 15.33 -17.25
C PRO A 91 -10.03 15.43 -15.99
N ILE A 92 -10.05 14.35 -15.20
CA ILE A 92 -10.87 14.23 -14.00
C ILE A 92 -9.97 14.50 -12.79
N PRO A 93 -10.24 15.58 -12.01
CA PRO A 93 -9.56 15.82 -10.76
C PRO A 93 -9.70 14.62 -9.81
N THR A 94 -8.56 14.07 -9.41
CA THR A 94 -8.47 12.80 -8.70
C THR A 94 -7.46 12.92 -7.56
N ALA A 95 -7.77 12.27 -6.44
CA ALA A 95 -6.85 12.14 -5.33
C ALA A 95 -6.70 10.67 -4.92
N ILE A 96 -5.51 10.28 -4.49
CA ILE A 96 -5.29 8.98 -3.85
C ILE A 96 -4.76 9.20 -2.43
N TYR A 97 -5.15 8.33 -1.50
CA TYR A 97 -4.51 8.23 -0.19
C TYR A 97 -3.77 6.91 -0.10
N VAL A 98 -2.46 6.98 0.15
CA VAL A 98 -1.58 5.84 0.33
C VAL A 98 -1.30 5.65 1.82
N SER A 99 -1.66 4.49 2.34
CA SER A 99 -1.31 4.05 3.69
C SER A 99 -0.24 2.97 3.61
N GLN A 100 0.91 3.23 4.21
CA GLN A 100 2.06 2.33 4.21
C GLN A 100 2.48 1.96 5.64
N SER A 101 2.73 0.68 5.85
CA SER A 101 3.46 0.09 6.97
C SER A 101 4.63 -0.74 6.42
N ALA A 102 5.41 -1.40 7.28
CA ALA A 102 6.55 -2.18 6.80
C ALA A 102 6.14 -3.35 5.88
N SER A 103 4.95 -3.92 6.11
CA SER A 103 4.46 -5.07 5.34
C SER A 103 3.14 -4.85 4.61
N LYS A 104 2.37 -3.80 4.95
CA LYS A 104 1.06 -3.53 4.35
C LYS A 104 1.05 -2.22 3.59
N LEU A 105 0.41 -2.25 2.43
CA LEU A 105 0.15 -1.09 1.61
C LEU A 105 -1.34 -1.06 1.26
N THR A 106 -1.94 0.12 1.25
CA THR A 106 -3.33 0.30 0.85
C THR A 106 -3.46 1.63 0.13
N VAL A 107 -4.14 1.61 -1.02
CA VAL A 107 -4.44 2.78 -1.83
C VAL A 107 -5.95 3.00 -1.81
N THR A 108 -6.38 4.22 -1.53
CA THR A 108 -7.78 4.64 -1.68
C THR A 108 -7.82 5.75 -2.70
N LEU A 109 -8.53 5.57 -3.80
CA LEU A 109 -8.71 6.58 -4.84
C LEU A 109 -10.06 7.27 -4.67
N PHE A 110 -10.07 8.58 -4.83
CA PHE A 110 -11.24 9.44 -4.75
C PHE A 110 -11.37 10.26 -6.05
N THR A 111 -12.55 10.25 -6.62
CA THR A 111 -12.99 11.19 -7.67
C THR A 111 -14.27 11.89 -7.19
N GLY A 112 -14.72 12.92 -7.90
CA GLY A 112 -16.03 13.53 -7.64
C GLY A 112 -17.19 12.54 -7.76
N GLU A 113 -17.04 11.47 -8.56
CA GLU A 113 -18.12 10.53 -8.86
C GLU A 113 -18.01 9.19 -8.13
N SER A 114 -16.82 8.79 -7.68
CA SER A 114 -16.59 7.44 -7.16
C SER A 114 -15.43 7.35 -6.17
N LYS A 115 -15.42 6.25 -5.42
CA LYS A 115 -14.33 5.89 -4.50
C LYS A 115 -13.92 4.45 -4.76
N SER A 116 -12.62 4.22 -4.90
CA SER A 116 -12.06 2.87 -4.98
C SER A 116 -11.09 2.60 -3.83
N ILE A 117 -11.03 1.34 -3.41
CA ILE A 117 -10.11 0.87 -2.37
C ILE A 117 -9.36 -0.33 -2.93
N SER A 118 -8.04 -0.37 -2.71
CA SER A 118 -7.21 -1.49 -3.13
C SER A 118 -7.55 -2.77 -2.38
N GLU A 119 -7.75 -3.88 -3.09
CA GLU A 119 -7.75 -5.23 -2.52
C GLU A 119 -6.31 -5.73 -2.32
N HIS A 120 -5.43 -5.37 -3.26
CA HIS A 120 -4.00 -5.68 -3.22
C HIS A 120 -3.21 -4.45 -3.65
N ALA A 121 -2.10 -4.16 -2.97
CA ALA A 121 -1.17 -3.10 -3.35
C ALA A 121 0.26 -3.50 -3.00
N LYS A 122 1.21 -3.14 -3.85
CA LYS A 122 2.63 -3.45 -3.67
C LYS A 122 3.52 -2.31 -4.20
N LEU A 123 4.61 -2.07 -3.49
CA LEU A 123 5.76 -1.34 -4.02
C LEU A 123 6.74 -2.33 -4.65
N ILE A 124 7.10 -2.06 -5.90
CA ILE A 124 7.98 -2.89 -6.72
C ILE A 124 9.21 -2.06 -7.03
N HIS A 125 10.39 -2.63 -6.79
CA HIS A 125 11.66 -2.06 -7.24
C HIS A 125 12.02 -2.76 -8.55
N ASP A 126 11.95 -2.01 -9.64
CA ASP A 126 12.20 -2.54 -10.98
C ASP A 126 13.70 -2.69 -11.25
N PRO A 127 14.11 -3.55 -12.21
CA PRO A 127 15.51 -3.78 -12.53
C PRO A 127 16.28 -2.53 -13.00
N ASP A 128 15.56 -1.53 -13.50
CA ASP A 128 16.12 -0.23 -13.91
C ASP A 128 16.35 0.75 -12.74
N GLY A 129 16.08 0.32 -11.51
CA GLY A 129 16.29 1.09 -10.28
C GLY A 129 15.12 2.01 -9.91
N ARG A 130 14.04 2.04 -10.71
CA ARG A 130 12.83 2.79 -10.39
C ARG A 130 11.96 2.04 -9.41
N TRP A 131 11.15 2.79 -8.68
CA TRP A 131 10.09 2.23 -7.86
C TRP A 131 8.74 2.47 -8.50
N ARG A 132 7.88 1.46 -8.44
CA ARG A 132 6.51 1.52 -8.94
C ARG A 132 5.52 1.05 -7.88
N LEU A 133 4.44 1.80 -7.73
CA LEU A 133 3.26 1.41 -6.96
C LEU A 133 2.28 0.70 -7.90
N SER A 134 2.00 -0.58 -7.63
CA SER A 134 1.00 -1.37 -8.35
C SER A 134 -0.13 -1.76 -7.41
N TRP A 135 -1.39 -1.59 -7.83
CA TRP A 135 -2.54 -1.99 -7.03
C TRP A 135 -3.73 -2.45 -7.86
N GLN A 136 -4.49 -3.39 -7.30
CA GLN A 136 -5.81 -3.82 -7.80
C GLN A 136 -6.88 -3.29 -6.87
N TYR A 137 -7.99 -2.81 -7.42
CA TYR A 137 -9.03 -2.13 -6.65
C TYR A 137 -10.44 -2.54 -7.06
N VAL A 138 -11.37 -2.29 -6.13
CA VAL A 138 -12.80 -2.29 -6.41
C VAL A 138 -13.30 -0.86 -6.34
N ASN A 139 -13.88 -0.37 -7.43
CA ASN A 139 -14.49 0.95 -7.49
C ASN A 139 -15.97 0.89 -7.10
N THR A 140 -16.40 1.80 -6.23
CA THR A 140 -17.79 1.95 -5.80
C THR A 140 -18.27 3.36 -6.15
N PRO A 141 -19.03 3.52 -7.25
CA PRO A 141 -19.58 4.81 -7.66
C PRO A 141 -20.68 5.32 -6.73
N ARG A 142 -20.82 6.66 -6.65
CA ARG A 142 -21.91 7.31 -5.90
C ARG A 142 -23.27 6.83 -6.46
N PRO A 143 -24.32 6.69 -5.63
CA PRO A 143 -25.62 6.18 -6.09
C PRO A 143 -26.18 6.90 -7.33
N GLY A 144 -26.03 8.23 -7.41
CA GLY A 144 -26.56 9.04 -8.52
C GLY A 144 -25.80 8.96 -9.84
N VAL A 145 -24.74 8.16 -9.93
CA VAL A 145 -23.99 7.93 -11.18
C VAL A 145 -23.93 6.44 -11.57
N ARG A 146 -24.66 5.58 -10.84
CA ARG A 146 -24.60 4.12 -11.02
C ARG A 146 -25.18 3.64 -12.34
N ASP A 147 -26.13 4.39 -12.88
CA ASP A 147 -26.75 4.18 -14.20
C ASP A 147 -25.74 4.22 -15.35
N ARG A 148 -24.72 5.08 -15.24
CA ARG A 148 -23.62 5.18 -16.22
C ARG A 148 -22.31 4.54 -15.75
N SER A 149 -22.18 4.30 -14.44
CA SER A 149 -20.98 3.73 -13.82
C SER A 149 -21.33 2.66 -12.79
N GLU A 150 -21.35 1.42 -13.23
CA GLU A 150 -21.53 0.28 -12.34
C GLU A 150 -20.27 0.02 -11.50
N ARG A 151 -20.45 -0.73 -10.41
CA ARG A 151 -19.33 -1.23 -9.59
C ARG A 151 -18.43 -2.11 -10.46
N HIS A 152 -17.13 -1.83 -10.46
CA HIS A 152 -16.16 -2.51 -11.32
C HIS A 152 -14.83 -2.74 -10.61
N LYS A 153 -14.02 -3.63 -11.18
CA LYS A 153 -12.64 -3.84 -10.76
C LYS A 153 -11.68 -3.19 -11.73
N GLY A 154 -10.50 -2.88 -11.24
CA GLY A 154 -9.40 -2.39 -12.06
C GLY A 154 -8.06 -2.62 -11.41
N ALA A 155 -7.02 -2.31 -12.15
CA ALA A 155 -5.68 -2.17 -11.61
C ALA A 155 -5.04 -0.89 -12.13
N ALA A 156 -4.04 -0.43 -11.40
CA ALA A 156 -3.29 0.75 -11.74
C ALA A 156 -1.85 0.59 -11.30
N GLU A 157 -0.97 1.23 -12.05
CA GLU A 157 0.46 1.19 -11.88
C GLU A 157 1.00 2.60 -12.08
N VAL A 158 1.69 3.15 -11.07
CA VAL A 158 2.33 4.47 -11.14
C VAL A 158 3.78 4.38 -10.70
N TYR A 159 4.67 4.92 -11.51
CA TYR A 159 6.08 5.10 -11.16
C TYR A 159 6.21 6.24 -10.17
N ILE A 160 7.16 6.11 -9.26
CA ILE A 160 7.52 7.12 -8.27
C ILE A 160 8.62 7.98 -8.87
N GLY A 161 8.34 9.27 -9.00
CA GLY A 161 9.29 10.29 -9.44
C GLY A 161 10.55 10.29 -8.59
N SER A 162 11.69 10.44 -9.25
CA SER A 162 13.00 10.56 -8.60
C SER A 162 13.28 12.01 -8.18
N GLN A 163 12.61 12.97 -8.81
CA GLN A 163 12.69 14.40 -8.48
C GLN A 163 11.40 14.87 -7.78
N PRO A 164 11.46 15.90 -6.91
CA PRO A 164 10.28 16.39 -6.17
C PRO A 164 9.07 16.73 -7.05
N GLU A 165 9.30 17.28 -8.24
CA GLU A 165 8.26 17.69 -9.19
C GLU A 165 7.66 16.56 -10.04
N GLU A 166 8.29 15.39 -10.10
CA GLU A 166 7.85 14.29 -10.97
C GLU A 166 6.63 13.54 -10.40
N GLY A 167 6.45 13.55 -9.07
CA GLY A 167 5.27 13.01 -8.41
C GLY A 167 5.06 11.49 -8.65
N LEU A 168 3.83 11.10 -8.96
CA LEU A 168 3.44 9.74 -9.35
C LEU A 168 2.78 9.75 -10.73
N GLU A 169 3.26 8.92 -11.65
CA GLU A 169 2.70 8.87 -13.01
C GLU A 169 2.61 7.45 -13.55
N GLY A 170 1.53 7.13 -14.25
CA GLY A 170 1.38 5.86 -14.96
C GLY A 170 -0.03 5.67 -15.48
N ALA A 171 -0.50 4.42 -15.46
CA ALA A 171 -1.73 4.04 -16.14
C ALA A 171 -2.65 3.19 -15.27
N TYR A 172 -3.93 3.15 -15.66
CA TYR A 172 -4.93 2.27 -15.09
C TYR A 172 -5.70 1.52 -16.18
N TYR A 173 -6.30 0.41 -15.80
CA TYR A 173 -7.24 -0.34 -16.63
C TYR A 173 -8.37 -0.90 -15.77
N THR A 174 -9.54 -1.08 -16.38
CA THR A 174 -10.73 -1.61 -15.72
C THR A 174 -11.29 -2.82 -16.45
N ASP A 175 -12.05 -3.66 -15.74
CA ASP A 175 -12.81 -4.77 -16.33
C ASP A 175 -13.93 -4.30 -17.28
N ARG A 176 -14.20 -2.99 -17.33
CA ARG A 176 -15.10 -2.33 -18.29
C ARG A 176 -14.43 -2.00 -19.62
N ARG A 177 -13.21 -2.50 -19.87
CA ARG A 177 -12.41 -2.22 -21.07
C ARG A 177 -12.16 -0.72 -21.28
N THR A 178 -11.99 0.00 -20.17
CA THR A 178 -11.49 1.37 -20.20
C THR A 178 -10.12 1.40 -19.55
N ASP A 179 -9.30 2.28 -20.06
CA ASP A 179 -7.95 2.55 -19.58
C ASP A 179 -7.73 4.06 -19.54
N GLY A 180 -6.54 4.45 -19.13
CA GLY A 180 -6.14 5.84 -19.10
C GLY A 180 -4.90 6.07 -18.26
N GLU A 181 -4.59 7.35 -18.10
CA GLU A 181 -3.39 7.81 -17.43
C GLU A 181 -3.76 8.40 -16.06
N LEU A 182 -2.84 8.22 -15.11
CA LEU A 182 -2.90 8.79 -13.77
C LEU A 182 -1.66 9.66 -13.58
N ARG A 183 -1.87 10.90 -13.15
CA ARG A 183 -0.78 11.82 -12.82
C ARG A 183 -1.08 12.53 -11.51
N PHE A 184 -0.19 12.37 -10.53
CA PHE A 184 -0.30 13.00 -9.22
C PHE A 184 0.97 13.77 -8.89
N VAL A 185 0.91 15.10 -8.94
CA VAL A 185 2.08 15.97 -8.81
C VAL A 185 2.22 16.57 -7.41
N GLU A 186 1.14 16.54 -6.63
CA GLU A 186 1.06 17.22 -5.34
C GLU A 186 0.75 16.24 -4.22
N TRP A 187 1.35 16.46 -3.06
CA TRP A 187 1.28 15.56 -1.91
C TRP A 187 1.04 16.29 -0.59
N SER A 188 0.30 15.65 0.29
CA SER A 188 0.07 16.08 1.67
C SER A 188 0.16 14.89 2.62
N GLN A 189 0.72 15.10 3.81
CA GLN A 189 0.71 14.08 4.86
C GLN A 189 -0.70 13.86 5.44
N ALA A 190 -1.61 14.83 5.27
CA ALA A 190 -2.96 14.75 5.77
C ALA A 190 -3.76 13.63 5.08
N ARG A 191 -4.71 13.05 5.83
CA ARG A 191 -5.66 12.07 5.30
C ARG A 191 -6.99 12.75 5.07
N TYR A 192 -7.48 12.66 3.85
CA TYR A 192 -8.80 13.15 3.46
C TYR A 192 -9.80 12.00 3.32
N SER A 193 -11.09 12.32 3.47
CA SER A 193 -12.19 11.33 3.41
C SER A 193 -12.94 11.33 2.08
N SER A 194 -12.74 12.36 1.25
CA SER A 194 -13.41 12.57 -0.04
C SER A 194 -12.51 13.30 -1.05
N ALA A 195 -12.85 13.22 -2.34
CA ALA A 195 -12.21 14.03 -3.37
C ALA A 195 -12.40 15.52 -3.09
N ASP A 196 -13.63 15.95 -2.76
CA ASP A 196 -13.96 17.35 -2.51
C ASP A 196 -13.08 17.97 -1.41
N SER A 197 -12.84 17.23 -0.31
CA SER A 197 -11.98 17.71 0.79
C SER A 197 -10.49 17.71 0.45
N ALA A 198 -10.02 16.75 -0.35
CA ALA A 198 -8.63 16.70 -0.79
C ALA A 198 -8.32 17.80 -1.82
N LEU A 199 -9.24 18.01 -2.78
CA LEU A 199 -9.04 18.97 -3.88
C LEU A 199 -9.17 20.42 -3.41
N ALA A 200 -9.98 20.70 -2.39
CA ALA A 200 -10.17 22.06 -1.86
C ALA A 200 -9.12 22.49 -0.81
N ALA A 201 -8.19 21.63 -0.42
CA ALA A 201 -7.26 21.94 0.67
C ALA A 201 -5.95 22.57 0.18
N ASP A 202 -5.41 23.53 0.94
CA ASP A 202 -4.19 24.27 0.57
C ASP A 202 -2.88 23.58 1.02
N GLY A 203 -2.97 22.52 1.82
CA GLY A 203 -1.82 21.87 2.49
C GLY A 203 -1.03 20.87 1.64
N PHE A 204 -0.92 21.11 0.34
CA PHE A 204 -0.23 20.23 -0.61
C PHE A 204 1.10 20.84 -1.07
N ASN A 205 2.10 19.99 -1.22
CA ASN A 205 3.47 20.35 -1.63
C ASN A 205 4.04 19.23 -2.52
N HIS A 206 5.23 19.44 -3.07
CA HIS A 206 5.97 18.37 -3.74
C HIS A 206 6.40 17.29 -2.74
N ALA A 207 6.26 16.03 -3.11
CA ALA A 207 6.70 14.91 -2.28
C ALA A 207 8.20 14.66 -2.43
N THR A 208 8.86 14.29 -1.34
CA THR A 208 10.23 13.75 -1.36
C THR A 208 10.20 12.30 -0.88
N PRO A 209 9.81 11.34 -1.74
CA PRO A 209 9.57 9.96 -1.32
C PRO A 209 10.86 9.23 -0.90
N PHE A 210 12.02 9.67 -1.38
CA PHE A 210 13.33 9.09 -1.08
C PHE A 210 14.08 9.88 0.01
N VAL A 211 15.09 9.23 0.61
CA VAL A 211 16.00 9.87 1.57
C VAL A 211 17.34 10.10 0.86
N GLY A 212 17.59 11.33 0.43
CA GLY A 212 18.79 11.75 -0.29
C GLY A 212 18.61 11.87 -1.80
N ASP A 213 19.53 12.59 -2.45
CA ASP A 213 19.70 12.54 -3.91
C ASP A 213 20.38 11.20 -4.24
N LYS A 214 19.82 10.44 -5.17
CA LYS A 214 20.53 9.30 -5.76
C LYS A 214 21.49 9.79 -6.83
#